data_AF-A0A418LZA8-F1
#
_entry.id   AF-A0A418LZA8-F1
#
_cell.length_a   1.000
_cell.length_b   1.000
_cell.length_c   1.000
_cell.angle_alpha   90.00
_cell.angle_beta   90.00
_cell.angle_gamma   90.00
#
_symmetry.space_group_name_H-M   'P 1'
#
loop_
_entity.id
_entity.type
_entity.pdbx_description
1 polymer ?
#
loop_
_entity_poly.entity_id
_entity_poly.type
_entity_poly.pdbx_seq_one_letter_code
_entity_poly.pdbx_strand_id
1 'polypeptide(L)'
;MNLAFHRRLSTLSMAAAGTLMIATVAPGQALATQTSPSYSPNLALNSQIQWSSIGPADSAFQASEQAYPAPLTSSSSWHGFLREVGRDITVQLPQPIPLGQVSLQFEQDNGAGVTFPRYMQVEAMVNGQWSVLGDAYTAVPRTDRRATVQTLAVAGQGVVTQEVRIRVPVGVWIFARGLTVTEAASPTGGSSTNAASGASFGSVASPSVSAPANQGPLTPGSTGAHGIRNMLLVYFGTNAGQTATWSPSDFVPMLSYQSPSGMLSGRMFNTMLFGPYGPLPSTQSDWQTYLQNLFATGQQLDALNTAASQVNTALNTPGFQEKVVIALPYPSFGSGVWGNIGGNPINLSGSPQDPNALHAREAAVAWFMQQFLAQWQAAHYSNLQLSGFYWNQETVRATVPNESQLIAHTAQTAHAEGMPLFWIPMYDGQQATRWQSLGFDAAWLQPNFIEAGLSANPARLTGAEQLANGYGMGLEVELQSENVYNPAYRYLYQETLDQFSQAGYGPGVSHAFYAGVKLLVDAAQSTDPNIRAIYNETYQFLSQP
;
A
#
# COMPACT_ATOMS: atom_id res chain seq x y z
N MET A 1 -2.98 -9.64 -13.34
CA MET A 1 -1.72 -10.29 -13.76
C MET A 1 -1.72 -11.74 -13.22
N ASN A 2 -2.05 -12.73 -14.06
CA ASN A 2 -2.17 -14.14 -13.68
C ASN A 2 -0.79 -14.83 -13.65
N LEU A 3 -0.26 -15.13 -12.47
CA LEU A 3 0.87 -16.05 -12.30
C LEU A 3 0.33 -17.43 -11.94
N ALA A 4 0.42 -18.35 -12.89
CA ALA A 4 0.06 -19.75 -12.72
C ALA A 4 1.02 -20.42 -11.70
N PHE A 5 0.50 -20.78 -10.54
CA PHE A 5 1.20 -21.57 -9.53
C PHE A 5 1.07 -23.06 -9.85
N HIS A 6 2.19 -23.76 -9.99
CA HIS A 6 2.24 -25.23 -9.94
C HIS A 6 3.27 -25.62 -8.86
N ARG A 7 2.80 -26.06 -7.68
CA ARG A 7 3.66 -26.68 -6.65
C ARG A 7 3.90 -28.15 -7.02
N ARG A 8 5.16 -28.58 -7.08
CA ARG A 8 5.56 -29.99 -7.09
C ARG A 8 5.44 -30.55 -5.67
N LEU A 9 4.69 -31.64 -5.52
CA LEU A 9 4.65 -32.45 -4.30
C LEU A 9 5.94 -33.27 -4.21
N SER A 10 6.68 -33.14 -3.11
CA SER A 10 7.75 -34.07 -2.73
C SER A 10 7.43 -34.69 -1.36
N THR A 11 6.93 -35.92 -1.39
CA THR A 11 6.85 -36.82 -0.24
C THR A 11 8.22 -37.45 -0.01
N LEU A 12 8.83 -37.22 1.15
CA LEU A 12 10.00 -37.97 1.63
C LEU A 12 9.61 -38.78 2.87
N SER A 13 9.44 -40.07 2.65
CA SER A 13 9.31 -41.10 3.68
C SER A 13 10.71 -41.53 4.12
N MET A 14 11.08 -41.28 5.39
CA MET A 14 12.25 -41.90 6.02
C MET A 14 11.81 -43.13 6.81
N ALA A 15 12.27 -44.30 6.38
CA ALA A 15 12.24 -45.53 7.15
C ALA A 15 13.45 -45.56 8.09
N ALA A 16 13.22 -45.67 9.40
CA ALA A 16 14.27 -45.88 10.39
C ALA A 16 14.51 -47.38 10.58
N ALA A 17 15.68 -47.86 10.20
CA ALA A 17 16.18 -49.19 10.56
C ALA A 17 16.88 -49.11 11.92
N GLY A 18 16.43 -49.92 12.86
CA GLY A 18 16.98 -50.00 14.21
C GLY A 18 18.26 -50.83 14.28
N THR A 19 19.15 -50.42 15.19
CA THR A 19 20.24 -51.28 15.69
C THR A 19 20.23 -51.20 17.21
N LEU A 20 19.95 -52.34 17.83
CA LEU A 20 19.92 -52.55 19.28
C LEU A 20 21.37 -52.69 19.78
N MET A 21 21.84 -51.78 20.63
CA MET A 21 23.07 -51.96 21.41
C MET A 21 22.67 -52.14 22.88
N ILE A 22 22.87 -53.34 23.40
CA ILE A 22 22.64 -53.70 24.80
C ILE A 22 23.88 -53.24 25.59
N ALA A 23 23.73 -52.23 26.44
CA ALA A 23 24.73 -51.87 27.45
C ALA A 23 24.23 -52.28 28.84
N THR A 24 25.06 -53.06 29.54
CA THR A 24 24.83 -53.55 30.90
C THR A 24 24.94 -52.42 31.91
N VAL A 25 23.94 -52.32 32.81
CA VAL A 25 23.85 -51.28 33.85
C VAL A 25 24.34 -51.85 35.18
N ALA A 26 25.29 -51.16 35.83
CA ALA A 26 25.66 -51.40 37.23
C ALA A 26 24.65 -50.70 38.17
N PRO A 27 24.28 -51.28 39.33
CA PRO A 27 23.19 -50.77 40.13
C PRO A 27 23.64 -49.62 41.05
N GLY A 28 22.82 -48.58 41.10
CA GLY A 28 22.75 -47.68 42.25
C GLY A 28 22.99 -46.22 41.95
N GLN A 29 21.95 -45.51 41.50
CA GLN A 29 21.58 -44.16 41.95
C GLN A 29 20.07 -43.96 41.75
N ALA A 30 19.42 -43.33 42.73
CA ALA A 30 17.97 -43.13 42.78
C ALA A 30 17.46 -42.32 41.57
N LEU A 31 16.42 -42.83 40.91
CA LEU A 31 15.69 -42.12 39.88
C LEU A 31 14.92 -40.95 40.51
N ALA A 32 15.39 -39.72 40.27
CA ALA A 32 14.54 -38.55 40.39
C ALA A 32 13.39 -38.71 39.39
N THR A 33 12.15 -38.72 39.87
CA THR A 33 10.97 -38.70 39.02
C THR A 33 10.96 -37.41 38.22
N GLN A 34 11.33 -37.50 36.93
CA GLN A 34 11.02 -36.46 35.95
C GLN A 34 9.50 -36.32 35.90
N THR A 35 8.98 -35.22 36.43
CA THR A 35 7.62 -34.77 36.15
C THR A 35 7.49 -34.60 34.64
N SER A 36 6.64 -35.39 34.01
CA SER A 36 6.27 -35.20 32.61
C SER A 36 5.75 -33.77 32.41
N PRO A 37 6.11 -33.08 31.31
CA PRO A 37 5.54 -31.76 31.03
C PRO A 37 4.01 -31.89 30.96
N SER A 38 3.31 -31.10 31.78
CA SER A 38 1.85 -31.02 31.76
C SER A 38 1.39 -30.52 30.38
N TYR A 39 0.88 -31.42 29.55
CA TYR A 39 0.33 -31.07 28.25
C TYR A 39 -0.97 -30.29 28.46
N SER A 40 -0.95 -28.98 28.22
CA SER A 40 -2.17 -28.18 28.17
C SER A 40 -2.89 -28.48 26.85
N PRO A 41 -4.13 -29.01 26.87
CA PRO A 41 -4.83 -29.39 25.64
C PRO A 41 -5.08 -28.16 24.76
N ASN A 42 -4.95 -28.33 23.43
CA ASN A 42 -5.30 -27.28 22.48
C ASN A 42 -6.84 -27.16 22.36
N LEU A 43 -7.39 -26.10 22.96
CA LEU A 43 -8.82 -25.81 22.97
C LEU A 43 -9.36 -25.34 21.61
N ALA A 44 -8.48 -24.84 20.71
CA ALA A 44 -8.89 -24.40 19.38
C ALA A 44 -9.46 -25.55 18.52
N LEU A 45 -9.07 -26.80 18.79
CA LEU A 45 -9.58 -27.98 18.08
C LEU A 45 -11.08 -28.22 18.26
N ASN A 46 -11.65 -27.74 19.37
CA ASN A 46 -13.06 -27.91 19.72
C ASN A 46 -13.82 -26.57 19.68
N SER A 47 -13.22 -25.53 19.11
CA SER A 47 -13.76 -24.17 19.08
C SER A 47 -14.38 -23.85 17.73
N GLN A 48 -15.30 -22.89 17.69
CA GLN A 48 -15.73 -22.32 16.41
C GLN A 48 -14.74 -21.23 16.01
N ILE A 49 -14.20 -21.34 14.79
CA ILE A 49 -13.20 -20.42 14.27
C ILE A 49 -13.80 -19.76 13.02
N GLN A 50 -13.81 -18.44 13.02
CA GLN A 50 -14.27 -17.61 11.90
C GLN A 50 -13.24 -16.52 11.63
N TRP A 51 -13.27 -15.94 10.43
CA TRP A 51 -12.43 -14.79 10.12
C TRP A 51 -13.14 -13.81 9.20
N SER A 52 -12.71 -12.55 9.27
CA SER A 52 -13.14 -11.47 8.40
C SER A 52 -11.95 -10.63 7.95
N SER A 53 -12.08 -9.96 6.81
CA SER A 53 -11.12 -8.94 6.38
C SER A 53 -11.18 -7.73 7.33
N ILE A 54 -10.04 -7.08 7.58
CA ILE A 54 -10.00 -5.81 8.32
C ILE A 54 -10.39 -4.65 7.40
N GLY A 55 -9.93 -4.70 6.15
CA GLY A 55 -10.36 -3.79 5.09
C GLY A 55 -11.62 -4.28 4.37
N PRO A 56 -12.11 -3.51 3.38
CA PRO A 56 -13.23 -3.92 2.55
C PRO A 56 -12.95 -5.26 1.87
N ALA A 57 -13.96 -6.12 1.89
CA ALA A 57 -13.93 -7.38 1.18
C ALA A 57 -13.96 -7.18 -0.34
N ASP A 58 -13.10 -7.90 -1.06
CA ASP A 58 -12.96 -7.91 -2.50
C ASP A 58 -13.06 -9.35 -3.01
N SER A 59 -14.05 -9.60 -3.86
CA SER A 59 -14.37 -10.93 -4.35
C SER A 59 -13.22 -11.60 -5.14
N ALA A 60 -12.34 -10.82 -5.79
CA ALA A 60 -11.24 -11.39 -6.56
C ALA A 60 -10.15 -11.95 -5.63
N PHE A 61 -9.88 -11.29 -4.51
CA PHE A 61 -8.96 -11.80 -3.49
C PHE A 61 -9.56 -13.01 -2.78
N GLN A 62 -10.83 -12.94 -2.38
CA GLN A 62 -11.53 -14.06 -1.74
C GLN A 62 -11.60 -15.31 -2.63
N ALA A 63 -11.83 -15.13 -3.94
CA ALA A 63 -11.80 -16.23 -4.91
C ALA A 63 -10.40 -16.88 -4.98
N SER A 64 -9.34 -16.07 -4.88
CA SER A 64 -7.97 -16.58 -4.86
C SER A 64 -7.67 -17.39 -3.59
N GLU A 65 -8.21 -16.97 -2.43
CA GLU A 65 -8.05 -17.68 -1.14
C GLU A 65 -8.69 -19.07 -1.15
N GLN A 66 -9.73 -19.30 -1.96
CA GLN A 66 -10.38 -20.63 -2.07
C GLN A 66 -9.43 -21.73 -2.53
N ALA A 67 -8.29 -21.39 -3.14
CA ALA A 67 -7.25 -22.35 -3.48
C ALA A 67 -6.53 -22.95 -2.26
N TYR A 68 -6.65 -22.32 -1.08
CA TYR A 68 -5.93 -22.71 0.13
C TYR A 68 -6.82 -22.72 1.39
N PRO A 69 -7.87 -23.58 1.44
CA PRO A 69 -8.95 -23.49 2.43
C PRO A 69 -8.69 -24.31 3.71
N ALA A 70 -7.45 -24.71 4.00
CA ALA A 70 -7.20 -25.65 5.10
C ALA A 70 -7.67 -25.08 6.46
N PRO A 71 -8.17 -25.90 7.40
CA PRO A 71 -8.49 -25.42 8.74
C PRO A 71 -7.27 -24.80 9.41
N LEU A 72 -7.43 -23.67 10.11
CA LEU A 72 -6.33 -23.01 10.82
C LEU A 72 -5.72 -23.89 11.92
N THR A 73 -6.45 -24.89 12.42
CA THR A 73 -5.96 -25.89 13.40
C THR A 73 -5.16 -27.02 12.76
N SER A 74 -5.06 -27.08 11.42
CA SER A 74 -4.31 -28.11 10.72
C SER A 74 -2.83 -28.09 11.11
N SER A 75 -2.25 -29.26 11.32
CA SER A 75 -0.82 -29.41 11.62
C SER A 75 0.06 -29.55 10.37
N SER A 76 -0.54 -29.82 9.20
CA SER A 76 0.20 -30.18 7.98
C SER A 76 -0.15 -29.33 6.76
N SER A 77 -1.37 -28.80 6.69
CA SER A 77 -1.84 -27.99 5.56
C SER A 77 -1.95 -26.53 5.95
N TRP A 78 -1.78 -25.63 4.98
CA TRP A 78 -1.80 -24.19 5.18
C TRP A 78 -3.13 -23.58 4.74
N HIS A 79 -3.62 -22.63 5.53
CA HIS A 79 -4.65 -21.69 5.13
C HIS A 79 -3.99 -20.44 4.52
N GLY A 80 -4.51 -19.93 3.41
CA GLY A 80 -3.96 -18.73 2.76
C GLY A 80 -4.85 -17.51 2.94
N PHE A 81 -4.25 -16.38 3.32
CA PHE A 81 -4.89 -15.06 3.32
C PHE A 81 -4.19 -14.11 2.37
N LEU A 82 -4.94 -13.28 1.64
CA LEU A 82 -4.44 -12.38 0.60
C LEU A 82 -5.04 -10.97 0.71
N ARG A 83 -4.17 -9.96 0.87
CA ARG A 83 -4.50 -8.52 0.85
C ARG A 83 -5.61 -8.11 1.85
N GLU A 84 -6.35 -7.05 1.51
CA GLU A 84 -7.47 -6.48 2.28
C GLU A 84 -7.07 -6.02 3.68
N VAL A 85 -5.89 -5.38 3.77
CA VAL A 85 -5.28 -4.82 4.98
C VAL A 85 -4.83 -5.90 5.99
N GLY A 86 -5.69 -6.85 6.33
CA GLY A 86 -5.42 -7.92 7.27
C GLY A 86 -6.63 -8.81 7.54
N ARG A 87 -6.49 -9.70 8.51
CA ARG A 87 -7.53 -10.62 8.97
C ARG A 87 -7.75 -10.47 10.47
N ASP A 88 -9.02 -10.45 10.86
CA ASP A 88 -9.45 -10.73 12.21
C ASP A 88 -9.94 -12.18 12.26
N ILE A 89 -9.25 -13.04 13.01
CA ILE A 89 -9.63 -14.43 13.24
C ILE A 89 -10.23 -14.51 14.64
N THR A 90 -11.52 -14.85 14.75
CA THR A 90 -12.22 -14.99 16.02
C THR A 90 -12.36 -16.47 16.38
N VAL A 91 -12.02 -16.79 17.62
CA VAL A 91 -12.11 -18.13 18.21
C VAL A 91 -13.13 -18.07 19.34
N GLN A 92 -14.27 -18.73 19.15
CA GLN A 92 -15.29 -18.96 20.17
C GLN A 92 -14.99 -20.28 20.89
N LEU A 93 -14.56 -20.17 22.14
CA LEU A 93 -14.25 -21.30 23.01
C LEU A 93 -15.54 -21.98 23.50
N PRO A 94 -15.51 -23.28 23.81
CA PRO A 94 -16.69 -24.01 24.29
C PRO A 94 -17.28 -23.45 25.58
N GLN A 95 -16.43 -22.85 26.43
CA GLN A 95 -16.81 -22.24 27.71
C GLN A 95 -15.78 -21.15 28.08
N PRO A 96 -16.13 -20.22 28.98
CA PRO A 96 -15.17 -19.27 29.51
C PRO A 96 -14.02 -19.98 30.23
N ILE A 97 -12.77 -19.61 29.92
CA ILE A 97 -11.57 -20.18 30.54
C ILE A 97 -10.55 -19.08 30.89
N PRO A 98 -9.74 -19.25 31.95
CA PRO A 98 -8.57 -18.41 32.17
C PRO A 98 -7.55 -18.64 31.04
N LEU A 99 -7.36 -17.65 30.17
CA LEU A 99 -6.56 -17.79 28.95
C LEU A 99 -5.06 -17.95 29.25
N GLY A 100 -4.46 -19.03 28.76
CA GLY A 100 -3.05 -19.36 28.93
C GLY A 100 -2.17 -18.75 27.84
N GLN A 101 -2.25 -19.28 26.62
CA GLN A 101 -1.51 -18.78 25.46
C GLN A 101 -2.33 -18.97 24.18
N VAL A 102 -2.15 -18.04 23.25
CA VAL A 102 -2.66 -18.13 21.88
C VAL A 102 -1.46 -18.12 20.94
N SER A 103 -1.35 -19.11 20.04
CA SER A 103 -0.28 -19.15 19.06
C SER A 103 -0.71 -19.62 17.68
N LEU A 104 -0.02 -19.15 16.65
CA LEU A 104 -0.29 -19.47 15.24
C LEU A 104 1.03 -19.58 14.48
N GLN A 105 1.14 -20.58 13.61
CA GLN A 105 2.31 -20.76 12.74
C GLN A 105 2.11 -20.05 11.42
N PHE A 106 3.20 -19.48 10.91
CA PHE A 106 3.24 -18.84 9.60
C PHE A 106 4.40 -19.38 8.77
N GLU A 107 4.28 -19.34 7.45
CA GLU A 107 5.41 -19.56 6.52
C GLU A 107 5.83 -18.26 5.80
N GLN A 108 7.11 -18.22 5.41
CA GLN A 108 7.67 -17.25 4.48
C GLN A 108 8.36 -18.01 3.36
N ASP A 109 8.03 -17.64 2.13
CA ASP A 109 8.69 -18.07 0.89
C ASP A 109 8.59 -16.90 -0.10
N ASN A 110 9.61 -16.04 -0.07
CA ASN A 110 9.63 -14.82 -0.88
C ASN A 110 9.57 -15.12 -2.39
N GLY A 111 10.07 -16.28 -2.84
CA GLY A 111 10.01 -16.70 -4.24
C GLY A 111 8.59 -16.99 -4.71
N ALA A 112 7.72 -17.42 -3.79
CA ALA A 112 6.30 -17.65 -4.02
C ALA A 112 5.42 -16.43 -3.69
N GLY A 113 6.01 -15.29 -3.33
CA GLY A 113 5.25 -14.11 -2.88
C GLY A 113 4.59 -14.27 -1.51
N VAL A 114 5.09 -15.20 -0.69
CA VAL A 114 4.60 -15.48 0.66
C VAL A 114 5.53 -14.84 1.67
N THR A 115 4.99 -14.03 2.58
CA THR A 115 5.79 -13.37 3.62
C THR A 115 5.24 -13.67 4.99
N PHE A 116 6.05 -13.52 6.04
CA PHE A 116 5.48 -13.46 7.39
C PHE A 116 4.63 -12.20 7.59
N PRO A 117 3.61 -12.24 8.48
CA PRO A 117 2.96 -11.01 8.92
C PRO A 117 3.96 -10.17 9.71
N ARG A 118 3.74 -8.85 9.80
CA ARG A 118 4.63 -7.99 10.60
C ARG A 118 4.55 -8.33 12.09
N TYR A 119 3.35 -8.62 12.56
CA TYR A 119 3.05 -9.01 13.93
C TYR A 119 1.75 -9.83 13.95
N MET A 120 1.46 -10.45 15.08
CA MET A 120 0.17 -11.04 15.44
C MET A 120 -0.28 -10.39 16.73
N GLN A 121 -1.43 -9.73 16.72
CA GLN A 121 -2.04 -9.16 17.92
C GLN A 121 -3.13 -10.10 18.43
N VAL A 122 -3.24 -10.24 19.75
CA VAL A 122 -4.28 -11.05 20.39
C VAL A 122 -5.10 -10.19 21.33
N GLU A 123 -6.41 -10.31 21.23
CA GLU A 123 -7.40 -9.65 22.06
C GLU A 123 -8.35 -10.68 22.68
N ALA A 124 -8.92 -10.34 23.83
CA ALA A 124 -9.98 -11.13 24.47
C ALA A 124 -11.24 -10.28 24.67
N MET A 125 -12.41 -10.90 24.53
CA MET A 125 -13.68 -10.29 24.89
C MET A 125 -13.83 -10.29 26.42
N VAL A 126 -13.74 -9.13 27.04
CA VAL A 126 -13.87 -8.95 28.48
C VAL A 126 -14.97 -7.94 28.75
N ASN A 127 -16.00 -8.34 29.49
CA ASN A 127 -17.14 -7.47 29.83
C ASN A 127 -17.82 -6.83 28.60
N GLY A 128 -17.89 -7.57 27.48
CA GLY A 128 -18.48 -7.09 26.23
C GLY A 128 -17.61 -6.14 25.42
N GLN A 129 -16.33 -5.98 25.76
CA GLN A 129 -15.37 -5.18 25.01
C GLN A 129 -14.12 -5.99 24.65
N TRP A 130 -13.60 -5.78 23.45
CA TRP A 130 -12.31 -6.33 23.05
C TRP A 130 -11.17 -5.61 23.78
N SER A 131 -10.36 -6.37 24.50
CA SER A 131 -9.19 -5.89 25.23
C SER A 131 -7.91 -6.51 24.67
N VAL A 132 -6.94 -5.68 24.32
CA VAL A 132 -5.63 -6.14 23.79
C VAL A 132 -4.83 -6.83 24.89
N LEU A 133 -4.38 -8.05 24.61
CA LEU A 133 -3.52 -8.85 25.51
C LEU A 133 -2.04 -8.71 25.18
N GLY A 134 -1.72 -8.46 23.91
CA GLY A 134 -0.35 -8.18 23.46
C GLY A 134 -0.12 -8.47 21.98
N ASP A 135 1.10 -8.17 21.55
CA ASP A 135 1.58 -8.37 20.18
C ASP A 135 2.76 -9.35 20.18
N ALA A 136 2.81 -10.21 19.18
CA ALA A 136 3.98 -11.03 18.85
C ALA A 136 4.55 -10.58 17.50
N TYR A 137 5.81 -10.14 17.48
CA TYR A 137 6.47 -9.67 16.27
C TYR A 137 7.26 -10.77 15.58
N THR A 138 7.29 -10.71 14.26
CA THR A 138 8.13 -11.57 13.44
C THR A 138 9.61 -11.34 13.73
N ALA A 139 10.33 -12.40 14.11
CA ALA A 139 11.75 -12.33 14.43
C ALA A 139 12.65 -12.49 13.18
N VAL A 140 12.17 -13.24 12.18
CA VAL A 140 12.89 -13.44 10.92
C VAL A 140 12.64 -12.26 9.99
N PRO A 141 13.68 -11.56 9.51
CA PRO A 141 13.49 -10.44 8.59
C PRO A 141 12.64 -10.85 7.37
N ARG A 142 11.65 -10.03 7.01
CA ARG A 142 10.80 -10.27 5.83
C ARG A 142 11.56 -10.17 4.50
N THR A 143 12.79 -9.65 4.55
CA THR A 143 13.75 -9.65 3.44
C THR A 143 14.51 -10.98 3.30
N ASP A 144 14.47 -11.87 4.30
CA ASP A 144 15.10 -13.19 4.24
C ASP A 144 14.42 -14.04 3.17
N ARG A 145 15.21 -14.57 2.23
CA ARG A 145 14.71 -15.33 1.08
C ARG A 145 14.58 -16.82 1.34
N ARG A 146 15.00 -17.32 2.50
CA ARG A 146 14.90 -18.73 2.84
C ARG A 146 13.45 -19.09 3.16
N ALA A 147 12.99 -20.22 2.63
CA ALA A 147 11.73 -20.81 3.03
C ALA A 147 11.80 -21.18 4.52
N THR A 148 11.00 -20.52 5.35
CA THR A 148 11.04 -20.69 6.81
C THR A 148 9.64 -20.70 7.41
N VAL A 149 9.52 -21.33 8.58
CA VAL A 149 8.30 -21.35 9.39
C VAL A 149 8.65 -20.78 10.76
N GLN A 150 7.77 -19.95 11.31
CA GLN A 150 7.86 -19.49 12.69
C GLN A 150 6.51 -19.58 13.38
N THR A 151 6.53 -19.65 14.71
CA THR A 151 5.33 -19.56 15.53
C THR A 151 5.31 -18.20 16.21
N LEU A 152 4.21 -17.47 16.07
CA LEU A 152 3.95 -16.28 16.88
C LEU A 152 3.02 -16.66 18.02
N ALA A 153 3.30 -16.18 19.23
CA ALA A 153 2.56 -16.54 20.43
C ALA A 153 2.39 -15.34 21.37
N VAL A 154 1.19 -15.16 21.92
CA VAL A 154 0.87 -14.14 22.93
C VAL A 154 0.33 -14.83 24.17
N ALA A 155 0.82 -14.42 25.34
CA ALA A 155 0.33 -14.91 26.63
C ALA A 155 -1.06 -14.33 26.92
N GLY A 156 -1.98 -15.18 27.37
CA GLY A 156 -3.35 -14.81 27.73
C GLY A 156 -3.49 -14.13 29.09
N GLN A 157 -2.42 -14.11 29.88
CA GLN A 157 -2.33 -13.47 31.19
C GLN A 157 -3.40 -13.94 32.21
N GLY A 158 -4.00 -15.12 31.99
CA GLY A 158 -5.06 -15.66 32.85
C GLY A 158 -6.40 -14.94 32.74
N VAL A 159 -6.57 -14.05 31.75
CA VAL A 159 -7.84 -13.36 31.50
C VAL A 159 -8.93 -14.38 31.22
N VAL A 160 -10.03 -14.33 31.98
CA VAL A 160 -11.16 -15.22 31.76
C VAL A 160 -11.98 -14.72 30.58
N THR A 161 -12.02 -15.50 29.50
CA THR A 161 -12.79 -15.17 28.28
C THR A 161 -13.35 -16.43 27.62
N GLN A 162 -14.43 -16.27 26.86
CA GLN A 162 -14.92 -17.29 25.93
C GLN A 162 -14.58 -16.95 24.47
N GLU A 163 -14.15 -15.71 24.19
CA GLU A 163 -13.87 -15.24 22.84
C GLU A 163 -12.48 -14.61 22.77
N VAL A 164 -11.73 -15.02 21.76
CA VAL A 164 -10.39 -14.51 21.45
C VAL A 164 -10.38 -14.02 20.00
N ARG A 165 -9.78 -12.85 19.75
CA ARG A 165 -9.56 -12.33 18.39
C ARG A 165 -8.08 -12.22 18.12
N ILE A 166 -7.65 -12.75 16.98
CA ILE A 166 -6.28 -12.71 16.49
C ILE A 166 -6.25 -11.82 15.26
N ARG A 167 -5.52 -10.71 15.35
CA ARG A 167 -5.40 -9.73 14.28
C ARG A 167 -4.05 -9.86 13.58
N VAL A 168 -4.08 -10.09 12.27
CA VAL A 168 -2.89 -10.33 11.43
C VAL A 168 -2.90 -9.37 10.23
N PRO A 169 -1.89 -8.51 10.05
CA PRO A 169 -1.75 -7.70 8.84
C PRO A 169 -1.38 -8.58 7.64
N VAL A 170 -2.08 -8.39 6.53
CA VAL A 170 -1.94 -9.18 5.30
C VAL A 170 -1.63 -8.23 4.14
N GLY A 171 -0.33 -8.08 3.87
CA GLY A 171 0.14 -7.22 2.78
C GLY A 171 0.19 -7.92 1.41
N VAL A 172 0.42 -9.23 1.39
CA VAL A 172 0.45 -10.10 0.21
C VAL A 172 -0.10 -11.45 0.67
N TRP A 173 0.40 -12.59 0.20
CA TRP A 173 0.06 -13.87 0.81
C TRP A 173 0.68 -14.00 2.20
N ILE A 174 -0.18 -14.31 3.17
CA ILE A 174 0.17 -14.86 4.47
C ILE A 174 -0.42 -16.26 4.54
N PHE A 175 0.40 -17.26 4.84
CA PHE A 175 -0.07 -18.61 5.07
C PHE A 175 0.03 -18.95 6.55
N ALA A 176 -1.04 -19.47 7.12
CA ALA A 176 -1.17 -19.76 8.54
C ALA A 176 -1.70 -21.17 8.80
N ARG A 177 -1.26 -21.79 9.90
CA ARG A 177 -1.75 -23.10 10.39
C ARG A 177 -1.41 -23.31 11.86
N GLY A 178 -1.82 -24.44 12.42
CA GLY A 178 -1.44 -24.85 13.78
C GLY A 178 -1.91 -23.89 14.86
N LEU A 179 -3.10 -23.28 14.69
CA LEU A 179 -3.71 -22.45 15.72
C LEU A 179 -3.86 -23.23 17.03
N THR A 180 -3.30 -22.68 18.10
CA THR A 180 -3.47 -23.21 19.45
C THR A 180 -4.03 -22.15 20.40
N VAL A 181 -4.96 -22.57 21.26
CA VAL A 181 -5.43 -21.81 22.42
C VAL A 181 -5.34 -22.73 23.62
N THR A 182 -4.67 -22.31 24.69
CA THR A 182 -4.51 -23.08 25.91
C THR A 182 -5.14 -22.38 27.11
N GLU A 183 -5.50 -23.15 28.12
CA GLU A 183 -5.89 -22.65 29.43
C GLU A 183 -4.64 -22.35 30.29
N ALA A 184 -4.71 -21.33 31.14
CA ALA A 184 -3.65 -21.04 32.10
C ALA A 184 -3.57 -22.18 33.12
N ALA A 185 -2.35 -22.59 33.47
CA ALA A 185 -2.16 -23.57 34.53
C ALA A 185 -2.80 -23.04 35.83
N SER A 186 -3.68 -23.84 36.44
CA SER A 186 -4.25 -23.50 37.74
C SER A 186 -3.10 -23.34 38.75
N PRO A 187 -3.05 -22.24 39.54
CA PRO A 187 -2.14 -22.18 40.67
C PRO A 187 -2.51 -23.35 41.60
N THR A 188 -1.58 -24.27 41.75
CA THR A 188 -1.76 -25.47 42.57
C THR A 188 -2.03 -25.08 44.02
N GLY A 189 -3.28 -25.29 44.46
CA GLY A 189 -3.66 -25.32 45.87
C GLY A 189 -4.21 -24.00 46.41
N GLY A 190 -5.54 -23.84 46.36
CA GLY A 190 -6.23 -22.81 47.11
C GLY A 190 -7.58 -22.46 46.48
N SER A 191 -8.65 -23.06 46.99
CA SER A 191 -10.00 -22.59 46.75
C SER A 191 -10.08 -21.09 47.06
N SER A 192 -10.36 -20.27 46.05
CA SER A 192 -11.03 -19.00 46.27
C SER A 192 -11.88 -18.64 45.06
N THR A 193 -13.19 -18.78 45.25
CA THR A 193 -14.15 -17.88 44.66
C THR A 193 -13.70 -16.44 44.93
N ASN A 194 -13.37 -15.66 43.91
CA ASN A 194 -13.59 -14.22 43.93
C ASN A 194 -13.56 -13.65 42.52
N ALA A 195 -14.68 -12.99 42.21
CA ALA A 195 -14.83 -12.10 41.08
C ALA A 195 -13.85 -10.92 41.17
N ALA A 196 -13.42 -10.46 39.99
CA ALA A 196 -12.97 -9.12 39.65
C ALA A 196 -12.01 -8.41 40.64
N SER A 197 -10.75 -8.31 40.24
CA SER A 197 -9.92 -7.15 40.57
C SER A 197 -9.40 -6.54 39.28
N GLY A 198 -9.78 -5.29 39.03
CA GLY A 198 -9.51 -4.55 37.81
C GLY A 198 -8.02 -4.33 37.57
N ALA A 199 -7.43 -5.18 36.74
CA ALA A 199 -6.22 -4.83 36.04
C ALA A 199 -6.58 -3.79 34.98
N SER A 200 -6.27 -2.53 35.27
CA SER A 200 -6.15 -1.49 34.25
C SER A 200 -4.99 -1.88 33.34
N PHE A 201 -5.27 -2.62 32.28
CA PHE A 201 -4.30 -2.89 31.23
C PHE A 201 -4.02 -1.57 30.53
N GLY A 202 -2.86 -0.98 30.82
CA GLY A 202 -2.43 0.23 30.17
C GLY A 202 -2.45 0.01 28.66
N SER A 203 -3.15 0.88 27.93
CA SER A 203 -3.08 0.95 26.49
C SER A 203 -1.66 1.34 26.11
N VAL A 204 -0.78 0.36 25.92
CA VAL A 204 0.46 0.61 25.18
C VAL A 204 0.00 0.97 23.77
N ALA A 205 0.33 2.19 23.32
CA ALA A 205 0.12 2.59 21.95
C ALA A 205 1.04 1.75 21.05
N SER A 206 0.60 0.52 20.75
CA SER A 206 1.20 -0.33 19.74
C SER A 206 0.84 0.21 18.36
N PRO A 207 1.71 0.05 17.35
CA PRO A 207 1.34 0.29 15.96
C PRO A 207 0.37 -0.80 15.49
N SER A 208 -0.87 -0.77 16.00
CA SER A 208 -1.96 -1.59 15.51
C SER A 208 -2.33 -1.10 14.11
N VAL A 209 -2.58 -2.03 13.19
CA VAL A 209 -3.52 -1.83 12.08
C VAL A 209 -4.86 -1.55 12.74
N SER A 210 -5.12 -0.28 13.04
CA SER A 210 -6.42 0.16 13.51
C SER A 210 -7.43 -0.05 12.39
N ALA A 211 -8.65 -0.45 12.77
CA ALA A 211 -9.79 -0.31 11.88
C ALA A 211 -9.83 1.14 11.35
N PRO A 212 -10.33 1.36 10.12
CA PRO A 212 -10.40 2.69 9.51
C PRO A 212 -10.93 3.69 10.54
N ALA A 213 -10.09 4.65 10.94
CA ALA A 213 -10.54 5.78 11.73
C ALA A 213 -11.39 6.60 10.77
N ASN A 214 -12.65 6.88 11.09
CA ASN A 214 -13.55 7.61 10.20
C ASN A 214 -13.07 9.08 10.02
N GLN A 215 -11.98 9.28 9.29
CA GLN A 215 -11.28 10.55 9.08
C GLN A 215 -12.00 11.42 8.04
N GLY A 216 -12.89 10.82 7.25
CA GLY A 216 -13.45 11.43 6.05
C GLY A 216 -12.49 11.30 4.87
N PRO A 217 -12.96 11.45 3.62
CA PRO A 217 -12.08 11.52 2.47
C PRO A 217 -11.27 12.83 2.45
N LEU A 218 -10.19 12.86 1.68
CA LEU A 218 -9.40 14.06 1.45
C LEU A 218 -10.22 15.09 0.67
N THR A 219 -10.77 16.08 1.37
CA THR A 219 -11.52 17.15 0.71
C THR A 219 -10.59 18.20 0.10
N PRO A 220 -10.93 18.81 -1.05
CA PRO A 220 -10.08 19.82 -1.69
C PRO A 220 -9.82 21.09 -0.88
N GLY A 221 -10.67 21.37 0.13
CA GLY A 221 -10.53 22.50 1.04
C GLY A 221 -9.69 22.20 2.29
N SER A 222 -9.34 20.94 2.53
CA SER A 222 -8.52 20.57 3.69
C SER A 222 -7.08 21.04 3.55
N THR A 223 -6.42 21.34 4.66
CA THR A 223 -4.99 21.68 4.68
C THR A 223 -4.15 20.56 4.06
N GLY A 224 -4.50 19.30 4.35
CA GLY A 224 -3.82 18.12 3.83
C GLY A 224 -3.94 17.96 2.31
N ALA A 225 -4.88 18.63 1.65
CA ALA A 225 -4.94 18.59 0.18
C ALA A 225 -3.92 19.52 -0.48
N HIS A 226 -3.25 20.42 0.27
CA HIS A 226 -2.31 21.41 -0.29
C HIS A 226 -2.88 22.22 -1.47
N GLY A 227 -4.20 22.44 -1.45
CA GLY A 227 -4.93 23.11 -2.54
C GLY A 227 -4.98 22.33 -3.86
N ILE A 228 -4.71 21.02 -3.82
CA ILE A 228 -4.91 20.08 -4.92
C ILE A 228 -6.35 19.62 -4.89
N ARG A 229 -7.12 19.97 -5.94
CA ARG A 229 -8.48 19.46 -6.12
C ARG A 229 -8.46 18.31 -7.13
N ASN A 230 -7.90 18.58 -8.31
CA ASN A 230 -7.83 17.64 -9.41
C ASN A 230 -6.44 17.70 -10.03
N MET A 231 -5.66 16.65 -9.81
CA MET A 231 -4.28 16.50 -10.28
C MET A 231 -4.23 15.55 -11.46
N LEU A 232 -3.79 16.02 -12.63
CA LEU A 232 -3.56 15.17 -13.79
C LEU A 232 -2.13 14.62 -13.78
N LEU A 233 -1.97 13.32 -13.99
CA LEU A 233 -0.67 12.68 -14.19
C LEU A 233 -0.24 12.88 -15.65
N VAL A 234 0.95 13.48 -15.81
CA VAL A 234 1.55 13.91 -17.07
C VAL A 234 2.82 13.11 -17.30
N TYR A 235 2.70 12.01 -18.02
CA TYR A 235 3.84 11.17 -18.39
C TYR A 235 4.56 11.70 -19.63
N PHE A 236 5.89 11.76 -19.57
CA PHE A 236 6.75 12.23 -20.66
C PHE A 236 8.08 11.48 -20.75
N GLY A 237 8.75 11.58 -21.89
CA GLY A 237 9.99 10.84 -22.16
C GLY A 237 9.77 9.67 -23.10
N THR A 238 10.73 8.74 -23.18
CA THR A 238 10.70 7.64 -24.14
C THR A 238 10.48 6.30 -23.45
N ASN A 239 9.46 5.56 -23.87
CA ASN A 239 9.18 4.20 -23.42
C ASN A 239 8.99 3.28 -24.63
N ALA A 240 9.65 2.13 -24.65
CA ALA A 240 9.51 1.12 -25.71
C ALA A 240 9.58 1.70 -27.15
N GLY A 241 10.43 2.72 -27.36
CA GLY A 241 10.59 3.40 -28.66
C GLY A 241 9.55 4.48 -28.98
N GLN A 242 8.55 4.71 -28.12
CA GLN A 242 7.59 5.79 -28.24
C GLN A 242 7.99 6.97 -27.35
N THR A 243 8.04 8.17 -27.92
CA THR A 243 8.37 9.40 -27.17
C THR A 243 7.11 10.21 -26.91
N ALA A 244 6.88 10.52 -25.63
CA ALA A 244 5.82 11.38 -25.15
C ALA A 244 6.39 12.77 -24.84
N THR A 245 6.08 13.74 -25.72
CA THR A 245 6.42 15.16 -25.53
C THR A 245 5.15 15.97 -25.40
N TRP A 246 5.12 16.91 -24.45
CA TRP A 246 3.97 17.80 -24.22
C TRP A 246 4.28 19.22 -24.71
N SER A 247 3.36 19.77 -25.50
CA SER A 247 3.39 21.11 -26.08
C SER A 247 2.30 22.00 -25.44
N PRO A 248 2.33 23.32 -25.66
CA PRO A 248 1.29 24.20 -25.12
C PRO A 248 -0.14 23.79 -25.54
N SER A 249 -0.33 23.35 -26.79
CA SER A 249 -1.64 22.92 -27.29
C SER A 249 -2.15 21.62 -26.65
N ASP A 250 -1.26 20.78 -26.12
CA ASP A 250 -1.67 19.60 -25.36
C ASP A 250 -2.21 20.01 -23.97
N PHE A 251 -1.62 21.04 -23.35
CA PHE A 251 -1.99 21.47 -22.00
C PHE A 251 -3.22 22.37 -21.93
N VAL A 252 -3.50 23.19 -22.97
CA VAL A 252 -4.67 24.08 -22.98
C VAL A 252 -5.99 23.36 -22.61
N PRO A 253 -6.36 22.23 -23.25
CA PRO A 253 -7.59 21.52 -22.89
C PRO A 253 -7.53 20.83 -21.53
N MET A 254 -6.34 20.63 -20.93
CA MET A 254 -6.19 20.06 -19.59
C MET A 254 -6.35 21.13 -18.49
N LEU A 255 -5.97 22.38 -18.79
CA LEU A 255 -6.08 23.51 -17.86
C LEU A 255 -7.48 24.15 -17.85
N SER A 256 -8.15 24.17 -19.00
CA SER A 256 -9.49 24.72 -19.17
C SER A 256 -10.33 23.80 -20.02
N TYR A 257 -11.63 23.72 -19.74
CA TYR A 257 -12.52 23.05 -20.67
C TYR A 257 -12.54 23.81 -22.00
N GLN A 258 -12.30 23.08 -23.09
CA GLN A 258 -12.31 23.60 -24.45
C GLN A 258 -13.49 23.01 -25.21
N SER A 259 -14.50 23.81 -25.54
CA SER A 259 -15.65 23.38 -26.36
C SER A 259 -15.24 22.94 -27.78
N PRO A 260 -16.13 22.25 -28.53
CA PRO A 260 -15.84 21.87 -29.92
C PRO A 260 -15.51 23.03 -30.87
N SER A 261 -15.96 24.25 -30.56
CA SER A 261 -15.62 25.46 -31.32
C SER A 261 -14.27 26.07 -30.91
N GLY A 262 -13.53 25.43 -30.00
CA GLY A 262 -12.24 25.89 -29.47
C GLY A 262 -12.34 26.93 -28.36
N MET A 263 -13.55 27.33 -27.96
CA MET A 263 -13.75 28.31 -26.89
C MET A 263 -13.45 27.69 -25.53
N LEU A 264 -12.63 28.39 -24.74
CA LEU A 264 -12.24 28.01 -23.38
C LEU A 264 -13.27 28.51 -22.37
N SER A 265 -13.70 27.65 -21.46
CA SER A 265 -14.63 28.00 -20.39
C SER A 265 -14.31 27.21 -19.12
N GLY A 266 -13.98 27.90 -18.02
CA GLY A 266 -13.79 27.26 -16.71
C GLY A 266 -12.52 26.40 -16.60
N ARG A 267 -11.95 26.37 -15.40
CA ARG A 267 -10.76 25.56 -15.08
C ARG A 267 -11.12 24.07 -15.05
N MET A 268 -10.20 23.21 -15.45
CA MET A 268 -10.36 21.75 -15.43
C MET A 268 -9.46 21.10 -14.37
N PHE A 269 -8.22 20.74 -14.71
CA PHE A 269 -7.23 20.29 -13.73
C PHE A 269 -6.50 21.50 -13.15
N ASN A 270 -6.28 21.51 -11.84
CA ASN A 270 -5.61 22.62 -11.16
C ASN A 270 -4.19 22.26 -10.70
N THR A 271 -3.73 21.04 -11.00
CA THR A 271 -2.41 20.52 -10.65
C THR A 271 -1.94 19.54 -11.72
N MET A 272 -0.67 19.63 -12.10
CA MET A 272 -0.02 18.72 -13.06
C MET A 272 1.11 17.97 -12.36
N LEU A 273 1.02 16.64 -12.30
CA LEU A 273 2.05 15.77 -11.76
C LEU A 273 2.90 15.24 -12.92
N PHE A 274 4.16 15.65 -13.01
CA PHE A 274 5.06 15.18 -14.07
C PHE A 274 5.79 13.91 -13.64
N GLY A 275 5.69 12.85 -14.47
CA GLY A 275 6.32 11.55 -14.24
C GLY A 275 7.02 10.99 -15.48
N PRO A 276 8.01 10.09 -15.31
CA PRO A 276 8.67 9.45 -16.44
C PRO A 276 7.70 8.50 -17.16
N TYR A 277 7.64 8.58 -18.49
CA TYR A 277 6.94 7.61 -19.31
C TYR A 277 7.76 6.30 -19.32
N GLY A 278 7.30 5.33 -18.53
CA GLY A 278 7.94 4.03 -18.40
C GLY A 278 9.01 3.95 -17.31
N PRO A 279 9.68 2.80 -17.19
CA PRO A 279 10.69 2.56 -16.14
C PRO A 279 11.88 3.51 -16.30
N LEU A 280 12.20 4.25 -15.24
CA LEU A 280 13.42 5.05 -15.15
C LEU A 280 14.51 4.25 -14.42
N PRO A 281 15.62 3.88 -15.08
CA PRO A 281 16.69 3.16 -14.41
C PRO A 281 17.28 3.96 -13.26
N SER A 282 17.77 3.26 -12.22
CA SER A 282 18.39 3.88 -11.05
C SER A 282 19.86 4.21 -11.32
N THR A 283 20.13 5.07 -12.30
CA THR A 283 21.46 5.64 -12.56
C THR A 283 21.39 7.16 -12.58
N GLN A 284 22.49 7.81 -12.19
CA GLN A 284 22.60 9.26 -12.20
C GLN A 284 22.41 9.84 -13.61
N SER A 285 22.90 9.16 -14.66
CA SER A 285 22.77 9.62 -16.05
C SER A 285 21.33 9.60 -16.54
N ASP A 286 20.56 8.56 -16.18
CA ASP A 286 19.14 8.48 -16.53
C ASP A 286 18.35 9.58 -15.79
N TRP A 287 18.69 9.85 -14.53
CA TRP A 287 18.04 10.88 -13.73
C TRP A 287 18.38 12.29 -14.23
N GLN A 288 19.61 12.51 -14.72
CA GLN A 288 20.00 13.74 -15.42
C GLN A 288 19.21 13.92 -16.72
N THR A 289 19.04 12.86 -17.51
CA THR A 289 18.22 12.90 -18.73
C THR A 289 16.76 13.23 -18.40
N TYR A 290 16.21 12.66 -17.32
CA TYR A 290 14.86 12.98 -16.85
C TYR A 290 14.72 14.48 -16.51
N LEU A 291 15.69 15.07 -15.78
CA LEU A 291 15.72 16.51 -15.50
C LEU A 291 15.83 17.35 -16.78
N GLN A 292 16.75 16.98 -17.69
CA GLN A 292 16.95 17.71 -18.95
C GLN A 292 15.67 17.74 -19.79
N ASN A 293 14.96 16.61 -19.87
CA ASN A 293 13.68 16.54 -20.58
C ASN A 293 12.60 17.34 -19.86
N LEU A 294 12.56 17.34 -18.52
CA LEU A 294 11.56 18.08 -17.76
C LEU A 294 11.63 19.60 -18.00
N PHE A 295 12.85 20.14 -18.14
CA PHE A 295 13.14 21.56 -18.35
C PHE A 295 13.41 21.94 -19.82
N ALA A 296 13.14 21.04 -20.77
CA ALA A 296 13.41 21.30 -22.18
C ALA A 296 12.56 22.48 -22.71
N THR A 297 13.20 23.40 -23.43
CA THR A 297 12.53 24.57 -24.02
C THR A 297 11.41 24.18 -24.97
N GLY A 298 10.26 24.82 -24.84
CA GLY A 298 9.05 24.58 -25.62
C GLY A 298 8.33 23.27 -25.30
N GLN A 299 8.75 22.55 -24.26
CA GLN A 299 8.21 21.26 -23.88
C GLN A 299 7.93 21.17 -22.37
N GLN A 300 7.16 20.17 -21.95
CA GLN A 300 6.87 19.84 -20.54
C GLN A 300 6.56 21.07 -19.68
N LEU A 301 7.45 21.46 -18.74
CA LEU A 301 7.22 22.59 -17.84
C LEU A 301 7.16 23.93 -18.58
N ASP A 302 8.01 24.14 -19.58
CA ASP A 302 8.01 25.38 -20.36
C ASP A 302 6.75 25.49 -21.23
N ALA A 303 6.31 24.36 -21.79
CA ALA A 303 5.04 24.25 -22.50
C ALA A 303 3.84 24.52 -21.59
N LEU A 304 3.84 23.96 -20.37
CA LEU A 304 2.78 24.19 -19.38
C LEU A 304 2.72 25.66 -18.95
N ASN A 305 3.87 26.29 -18.70
CA ASN A 305 3.95 27.71 -18.35
C ASN A 305 3.34 28.60 -19.45
N THR A 306 3.61 28.27 -20.72
CA THR A 306 3.03 28.96 -21.88
C THR A 306 1.52 28.74 -21.96
N ALA A 307 1.05 27.50 -21.82
CA ALA A 307 -0.38 27.18 -21.85
C ALA A 307 -1.15 27.86 -20.70
N ALA A 308 -0.58 27.88 -19.49
CA ALA A 308 -1.16 28.56 -18.33
C ALA A 308 -1.35 30.06 -18.61
N SER A 309 -0.37 30.73 -19.22
CA SER A 309 -0.52 32.13 -19.65
C SER A 309 -1.67 32.33 -20.64
N GLN A 310 -1.84 31.41 -21.61
CA GLN A 310 -2.93 31.48 -22.59
C GLN A 310 -4.30 31.32 -21.91
N VAL A 311 -4.43 30.33 -21.02
CA VAL A 311 -5.67 30.09 -20.27
C VAL A 311 -5.99 31.25 -19.32
N ASN A 312 -4.99 31.77 -18.60
CA ASN A 312 -5.16 32.92 -17.72
C ASN A 312 -5.69 34.15 -18.48
N THR A 313 -5.19 34.38 -19.70
CA THR A 313 -5.66 35.46 -20.57
C THR A 313 -7.09 35.20 -21.04
N ALA A 314 -7.40 34.00 -21.53
CA ALA A 314 -8.71 33.64 -22.06
C ALA A 314 -9.81 33.67 -20.99
N LEU A 315 -9.49 33.27 -19.75
CA LEU A 315 -10.43 33.23 -18.63
C LEU A 315 -10.38 34.51 -17.77
N ASN A 316 -9.62 35.53 -18.16
CA ASN A 316 -9.44 36.78 -17.40
C ASN A 316 -9.05 36.54 -15.93
N THR A 317 -8.06 35.67 -15.71
CA THR A 317 -7.52 35.30 -14.38
C THR A 317 -6.02 35.59 -14.31
N PRO A 318 -5.61 36.87 -14.47
CA PRO A 318 -4.20 37.24 -14.45
C PRO A 318 -3.54 36.89 -13.11
N GLY A 319 -2.30 36.40 -13.17
CA GLY A 319 -1.51 36.05 -11.98
C GLY A 319 -1.86 34.71 -11.34
N PHE A 320 -2.85 33.97 -11.85
CA PHE A 320 -3.10 32.60 -11.40
C PHE A 320 -1.93 31.69 -11.79
N GLN A 321 -1.41 30.94 -10.83
CA GLN A 321 -0.31 30.00 -11.05
C GLN A 321 -0.82 28.57 -11.02
N GLU A 322 -0.47 27.78 -12.04
CA GLU A 322 -0.79 26.36 -12.09
C GLU A 322 0.15 25.56 -11.19
N LYS A 323 -0.43 24.66 -10.40
CA LYS A 323 0.36 23.84 -9.47
C LYS A 323 1.10 22.74 -10.22
N VAL A 324 2.35 22.51 -9.84
CA VAL A 324 3.20 21.45 -10.37
C VAL A 324 3.65 20.54 -9.25
N VAL A 325 3.53 19.23 -9.46
CA VAL A 325 4.09 18.17 -8.61
C VAL A 325 5.06 17.35 -9.45
N ILE A 326 6.19 16.94 -8.87
CA ILE A 326 7.22 16.19 -9.60
C ILE A 326 7.42 14.80 -9.00
N ALA A 327 7.32 13.78 -9.85
CA ALA A 327 7.68 12.42 -9.48
C ALA A 327 9.18 12.31 -9.18
N LEU A 328 9.51 11.79 -8.00
CA LEU A 328 10.87 11.47 -7.63
C LEU A 328 11.28 10.13 -8.24
N PRO A 329 12.45 10.04 -8.89
CA PRO A 329 13.02 8.76 -9.28
C PRO A 329 13.22 7.84 -8.09
N TYR A 330 12.92 6.56 -8.26
CA TYR A 330 13.08 5.57 -7.21
C TYR A 330 14.51 4.99 -7.23
N PRO A 331 15.29 5.10 -6.13
CA PRO A 331 16.61 4.48 -6.03
C PRO A 331 16.43 2.98 -5.73
N SER A 332 16.35 2.14 -6.75
CA SER A 332 16.05 0.72 -6.55
C SER A 332 17.18 0.01 -5.80
N PHE A 333 16.84 -0.65 -4.68
CA PHE A 333 17.81 -1.43 -3.93
C PHE A 333 18.40 -2.56 -4.78
N GLY A 334 19.72 -2.70 -4.77
CA GLY A 334 20.44 -3.74 -5.51
C GLY A 334 20.68 -3.42 -6.99
N SER A 335 20.39 -2.20 -7.45
CA SER A 335 20.63 -1.81 -8.85
C SER A 335 22.09 -1.54 -9.20
N GLY A 336 23.02 -1.68 -8.25
CA GLY A 336 24.45 -1.47 -8.47
C GLY A 336 24.89 -0.01 -8.35
N VAL A 337 25.96 0.32 -9.06
CA VAL A 337 26.54 1.67 -9.06
C VAL A 337 25.55 2.64 -9.70
N TRP A 338 25.09 3.63 -8.92
CA TRP A 338 24.18 4.65 -9.40
C TRP A 338 24.93 5.80 -10.07
N GLY A 339 26.05 6.25 -9.48
CA GLY A 339 26.79 7.40 -9.99
C GLY A 339 27.77 7.97 -8.98
N ASN A 340 28.02 9.27 -9.04
CA ASN A 340 28.98 9.96 -8.18
C ASN A 340 28.45 11.33 -7.73
N ILE A 341 28.60 11.65 -6.44
CA ILE A 341 28.25 12.96 -5.87
C ILE A 341 29.52 13.57 -5.28
N GLY A 342 30.02 14.66 -5.88
CA GLY A 342 31.14 15.42 -5.33
C GLY A 342 32.44 14.62 -5.18
N GLY A 343 32.70 13.65 -6.05
CA GLY A 343 33.84 12.73 -5.96
C GLY A 343 33.52 11.41 -5.25
N ASN A 344 32.40 11.30 -4.54
CA ASN A 344 32.02 10.09 -3.81
C ASN A 344 31.16 9.15 -4.67
N PRO A 345 31.59 7.90 -4.95
CA PRO A 345 30.78 6.93 -5.67
C PRO A 345 29.59 6.49 -4.82
N ILE A 346 28.42 6.40 -5.44
CA ILE A 346 27.17 5.95 -4.82
C ILE A 346 26.79 4.60 -5.43
N ASN A 347 26.61 3.61 -4.57
CA ASN A 347 26.22 2.25 -4.94
C ASN A 347 24.97 1.85 -4.17
N LEU A 348 23.90 1.52 -4.88
CA LEU A 348 22.59 1.16 -4.33
C LEU A 348 22.50 -0.33 -3.97
N SER A 349 23.56 -1.10 -4.21
CA SER A 349 23.68 -2.48 -3.74
C SER A 349 24.23 -2.56 -2.31
N GLY A 350 23.86 -3.63 -1.61
CA GLY A 350 24.36 -3.97 -0.28
C GLY A 350 23.53 -5.07 0.34
N SER A 351 23.76 -5.35 1.63
CA SER A 351 22.88 -6.25 2.39
C SER A 351 21.68 -5.46 2.95
N PRO A 352 20.55 -6.10 3.29
CA PRO A 352 19.43 -5.42 3.95
C PRO A 352 19.79 -4.69 5.25
N GLN A 353 20.83 -5.16 5.93
CA GLN A 353 21.36 -4.60 7.16
C GLN A 353 22.49 -3.59 6.92
N ASP A 354 22.85 -3.32 5.66
CA ASP A 354 23.93 -2.40 5.33
C ASP A 354 23.41 -0.95 5.40
N PRO A 355 23.82 -0.17 6.42
CA PRO A 355 23.41 1.24 6.52
C PRO A 355 23.93 2.05 5.32
N ASN A 356 25.03 1.63 4.68
CA ASN A 356 25.55 2.33 3.50
C ASN A 356 24.61 2.17 2.30
N ALA A 357 23.90 1.04 2.19
CA ALA A 357 22.93 0.85 1.12
C ALA A 357 21.69 1.75 1.31
N LEU A 358 21.25 1.99 2.55
CA LEU A 358 20.21 2.98 2.82
C LEU A 358 20.71 4.41 2.55
N HIS A 359 21.83 4.81 3.16
CA HIS A 359 22.40 6.15 2.98
C HIS A 359 22.71 6.47 1.52
N ALA A 360 23.13 5.49 0.71
CA ALA A 360 23.35 5.68 -0.73
C ALA A 360 22.04 6.00 -1.47
N ARG A 361 20.94 5.34 -1.13
CA ARG A 361 19.61 5.59 -1.71
C ARG A 361 19.07 6.96 -1.27
N GLU A 362 19.24 7.30 -0.01
CA GLU A 362 18.91 8.61 0.56
C GLU A 362 19.69 9.74 -0.16
N ALA A 363 21.00 9.58 -0.30
CA ALA A 363 21.87 10.54 -0.99
C ALA A 363 21.48 10.73 -2.47
N ALA A 364 21.11 9.65 -3.17
CA ALA A 364 20.65 9.75 -4.56
C ALA A 364 19.36 10.59 -4.67
N VAL A 365 18.36 10.31 -3.83
CA VAL A 365 17.08 11.03 -3.84
C VAL A 365 17.25 12.50 -3.44
N ALA A 366 18.05 12.77 -2.39
CA ALA A 366 18.40 14.13 -2.00
C ALA A 366 19.11 14.89 -3.12
N TRP A 367 20.05 14.25 -3.82
CA TRP A 367 20.71 14.84 -4.99
C TRP A 367 19.71 15.22 -6.08
N PHE A 368 18.76 14.34 -6.41
CA PHE A 368 17.74 14.66 -7.41
C PHE A 368 16.91 15.88 -7.04
N MET A 369 16.40 15.94 -5.80
CA MET A 369 15.62 17.08 -5.31
C MET A 369 16.42 18.38 -5.38
N GLN A 370 17.69 18.36 -4.95
CA GLN A 370 18.56 19.53 -5.03
C GLN A 370 18.77 20.01 -6.48
N GLN A 371 19.04 19.08 -7.42
CA GLN A 371 19.21 19.44 -8.82
C GLN A 371 17.93 19.99 -9.44
N PHE A 372 16.78 19.39 -9.10
CA PHE A 372 15.48 19.87 -9.56
C PHE A 372 15.18 21.29 -9.05
N LEU A 373 15.32 21.53 -7.74
CA LEU A 373 15.04 22.84 -7.13
C LEU A 373 15.93 23.94 -7.70
N ALA A 374 17.22 23.66 -7.92
CA ALA A 374 18.14 24.60 -8.55
C ALA A 374 17.70 24.98 -9.98
N GLN A 375 17.29 24.00 -10.78
CA GLN A 375 16.79 24.24 -12.15
C GLN A 375 15.43 24.95 -12.14
N TRP A 376 14.53 24.60 -11.22
CA TRP A 376 13.25 25.27 -11.03
C TRP A 376 13.42 26.75 -10.72
N GLN A 377 14.33 27.09 -9.79
CA GLN A 377 14.63 28.47 -9.45
C GLN A 377 15.20 29.24 -10.65
N ALA A 378 16.10 28.62 -11.42
CA ALA A 378 16.71 29.24 -12.59
C ALA A 378 15.75 29.41 -13.78
N ALA A 379 14.70 28.58 -13.88
CA ALA A 379 13.72 28.64 -14.96
C ALA A 379 12.77 29.84 -14.84
N HIS A 380 12.58 30.40 -13.64
CA HIS A 380 11.76 31.58 -13.39
C HIS A 380 10.34 31.51 -14.00
N TYR A 381 9.66 30.36 -13.90
CA TYR A 381 8.30 30.20 -14.40
C TYR A 381 7.33 31.17 -13.71
N SER A 382 6.71 32.06 -14.49
CA SER A 382 5.82 33.10 -13.97
C SER A 382 4.39 32.63 -13.74
N ASN A 383 3.96 31.59 -14.47
CA ASN A 383 2.59 31.06 -14.41
C ASN A 383 2.50 29.72 -13.68
N LEU A 384 3.59 29.24 -13.06
CA LEU A 384 3.63 27.95 -12.36
C LEU A 384 4.04 28.11 -10.91
N GLN A 385 3.51 27.23 -10.06
CA GLN A 385 3.87 27.10 -8.65
C GLN A 385 4.27 25.66 -8.35
N LEU A 386 5.51 25.44 -7.91
CA LEU A 386 5.92 24.14 -7.36
C LEU A 386 5.14 23.89 -6.07
N SER A 387 4.43 22.76 -6.03
CA SER A 387 3.50 22.43 -4.95
C SER A 387 3.89 21.18 -4.17
N GLY A 388 4.90 20.44 -4.62
CA GLY A 388 5.45 19.31 -3.87
C GLY A 388 6.11 18.26 -4.76
N PHE A 389 6.48 17.16 -4.12
CA PHE A 389 7.06 15.99 -4.76
C PHE A 389 6.14 14.79 -4.63
N TYR A 390 6.27 13.84 -5.54
CA TYR A 390 5.50 12.60 -5.58
C TYR A 390 6.44 11.39 -5.47
N TRP A 391 6.16 10.47 -4.56
CA TRP A 391 6.92 9.22 -4.46
C TRP A 391 6.42 8.18 -5.46
N ASN A 392 7.22 7.89 -6.48
CA ASN A 392 6.80 7.13 -7.66
C ASN A 392 6.58 5.63 -7.44
N GLN A 393 6.91 5.05 -6.27
CA GLN A 393 6.59 3.65 -5.98
C GLN A 393 5.25 3.53 -5.27
N GLU A 394 4.28 2.90 -5.91
CA GLU A 394 2.87 2.80 -5.49
C GLU A 394 2.64 1.72 -4.41
N THR A 395 3.71 1.12 -3.89
CA THR A 395 3.64 0.04 -2.88
C THR A 395 4.90 0.01 -2.02
N VAL A 396 4.75 -0.17 -0.70
CA VAL A 396 5.88 -0.25 0.23
C VAL A 396 6.17 -1.72 0.56
N ARG A 397 7.01 -2.33 -0.28
CA ARG A 397 7.30 -3.77 -0.23
C ARG A 397 8.14 -4.11 1.00
N ALA A 398 7.58 -4.94 1.89
CA ALA A 398 8.31 -5.40 3.08
C ALA A 398 9.52 -6.30 2.78
N THR A 399 9.60 -6.83 1.56
CA THR A 399 10.73 -7.65 1.09
C THR A 399 11.89 -6.79 0.57
N VAL A 400 11.71 -5.48 0.44
CA VAL A 400 12.78 -4.55 0.06
C VAL A 400 13.31 -3.89 1.34
N PRO A 401 14.63 -3.90 1.58
CA PRO A 401 15.20 -3.39 2.81
C PRO A 401 14.99 -1.88 2.97
N ASN A 402 14.65 -1.49 4.20
CA ASN A 402 14.61 -0.09 4.64
C ASN A 402 13.70 0.84 3.82
N GLU A 403 12.70 0.31 3.10
CA GLU A 403 11.77 1.12 2.29
C GLU A 403 11.06 2.20 3.11
N SER A 404 10.53 1.83 4.27
CA SER A 404 9.83 2.80 5.12
C SER A 404 10.76 3.89 5.66
N GLN A 405 12.01 3.54 5.98
CA GLN A 405 13.01 4.52 6.42
C GLN A 405 13.41 5.46 5.28
N LEU A 406 13.61 4.93 4.07
CA LEU A 406 13.91 5.75 2.89
C LEU A 406 12.78 6.73 2.56
N ILE A 407 11.52 6.28 2.63
CA ILE A 407 10.36 7.16 2.42
C ILE A 407 10.31 8.25 3.48
N ALA A 408 10.47 7.90 4.76
CA ALA A 408 10.48 8.86 5.86
C ALA A 408 11.61 9.90 5.72
N HIS A 409 12.81 9.46 5.31
CA HIS A 409 13.92 10.36 5.00
C HIS A 409 13.60 11.29 3.82
N THR A 410 12.97 10.75 2.77
CA THR A 410 12.58 11.52 1.58
C THR A 410 11.55 12.59 1.96
N ALA A 411 10.55 12.25 2.77
CA ALA A 411 9.57 13.21 3.29
C ALA A 411 10.24 14.32 4.10
N GLN A 412 11.12 13.95 5.05
CA GLN A 412 11.87 14.92 5.85
C GLN A 412 12.73 15.86 4.98
N THR A 413 13.35 15.33 3.93
CA THR A 413 14.15 16.13 2.99
C THR A 413 13.27 17.11 2.20
N ALA A 414 12.10 16.66 1.71
CA ALA A 414 11.15 17.54 1.05
C ALA A 414 10.64 18.65 2.00
N HIS A 415 10.28 18.28 3.24
CA HIS A 415 9.80 19.21 4.26
C HIS A 415 10.86 20.26 4.65
N ALA A 416 12.14 19.89 4.67
CA ALA A 416 13.25 20.82 4.92
C ALA A 416 13.35 21.92 3.85
N GLU A 417 12.89 21.63 2.62
CA GLU A 417 12.78 22.58 1.50
C GLU A 417 11.40 23.27 1.46
N GLY A 418 10.56 23.07 2.48
CA GLY A 418 9.21 23.63 2.56
C GLY A 418 8.20 22.97 1.61
N MET A 419 8.50 21.76 1.10
CA MET A 419 7.69 21.06 0.11
C MET A 419 7.03 19.82 0.73
N PRO A 420 5.74 19.54 0.44
CA PRO A 420 5.11 18.29 0.83
C PRO A 420 5.55 17.12 -0.06
N LEU A 421 5.41 15.90 0.47
CA LEU A 421 5.56 14.63 -0.25
C LEU A 421 4.22 13.92 -0.38
N PHE A 422 3.86 13.59 -1.61
CA PHE A 422 2.59 12.98 -2.00
C PHE A 422 2.74 11.53 -2.44
N TRP A 423 1.63 10.78 -2.37
CA TRP A 423 1.59 9.38 -2.79
C TRP A 423 0.27 8.98 -3.47
N ILE A 424 0.34 7.99 -4.36
CA ILE A 424 -0.79 7.43 -5.09
C ILE A 424 -0.61 5.91 -5.00
N PRO A 425 -0.99 5.29 -3.87
CA PRO A 425 -0.85 3.85 -3.73
C PRO A 425 -1.93 3.10 -4.50
N MET A 426 -1.56 1.93 -5.03
CA MET A 426 -2.51 0.93 -5.51
C MET A 426 -3.47 0.48 -4.39
N TYR A 427 -4.68 0.05 -4.77
CA TYR A 427 -5.72 -0.45 -3.87
C TYR A 427 -5.21 -1.57 -2.97
N ASP A 428 -4.39 -2.44 -3.54
CA ASP A 428 -3.76 -3.57 -2.86
C ASP A 428 -2.29 -3.29 -2.50
N GLY A 429 -1.85 -2.03 -2.60
CA GLY A 429 -0.51 -1.58 -2.26
C GLY A 429 -0.15 -1.94 -0.83
N GLN A 430 1.02 -2.55 -0.64
CA GLN A 430 1.48 -2.88 0.71
C GLN A 430 1.66 -1.58 1.49
N GLN A 431 1.03 -1.54 2.68
CA GLN A 431 1.12 -0.41 3.60
C GLN A 431 0.48 0.89 3.08
N ALA A 432 -0.41 0.83 2.08
CA ALA A 432 -1.19 1.98 1.59
C ALA A 432 -1.87 2.75 2.74
N THR A 433 -2.48 2.02 3.66
CA THR A 433 -3.18 2.55 4.85
C THR A 433 -2.27 3.18 5.90
N ARG A 434 -0.95 3.12 5.71
CA ARG A 434 0.06 3.67 6.63
C ARG A 434 0.70 4.95 6.13
N TRP A 435 0.19 5.56 5.05
CA TRP A 435 0.78 6.71 4.37
C TRP A 435 1.19 7.84 5.33
N GLN A 436 0.33 8.22 6.28
CA GLN A 436 0.63 9.25 7.29
C GLN A 436 1.86 8.89 8.12
N SER A 437 1.94 7.64 8.60
CA SER A 437 3.07 7.16 9.42
C SER A 437 4.37 7.00 8.63
N LEU A 438 4.30 7.02 7.30
CA LEU A 438 5.46 7.01 6.41
C LEU A 438 5.98 8.42 6.12
N GLY A 439 5.21 9.46 6.47
CA GLY A 439 5.59 10.87 6.31
C GLY A 439 4.98 11.57 5.09
N PHE A 440 4.08 10.91 4.35
CA PHE A 440 3.35 11.55 3.26
C PHE A 440 2.35 12.58 3.81
N ASP A 441 2.19 13.71 3.12
CA ASP A 441 1.27 14.79 3.49
C ASP A 441 -0.13 14.57 2.94
N ALA A 442 -0.23 13.92 1.78
CA ALA A 442 -1.49 13.53 1.16
C ALA A 442 -1.31 12.24 0.35
N ALA A 443 -2.39 11.47 0.23
CA ALA A 443 -2.42 10.30 -0.63
C ALA A 443 -3.74 10.16 -1.39
N TRP A 444 -3.68 9.64 -2.62
CA TRP A 444 -4.85 9.31 -3.44
C TRP A 444 -4.86 7.82 -3.73
N LEU A 445 -5.84 7.09 -3.19
CA LEU A 445 -5.91 5.65 -3.39
C LEU A 445 -6.35 5.35 -4.82
N GLN A 446 -5.55 4.57 -5.53
CA GLN A 446 -5.84 4.08 -6.85
C GLN A 446 -6.70 2.82 -6.76
N PRO A 447 -7.96 2.80 -7.24
CA PRO A 447 -8.82 1.63 -7.13
C PRO A 447 -8.32 0.41 -7.88
N ASN A 448 -7.53 0.58 -8.95
CA ASN A 448 -7.17 -0.49 -9.89
C ASN A 448 -8.41 -1.21 -10.45
N PHE A 449 -9.45 -0.44 -10.73
CA PHE A 449 -10.73 -0.97 -11.21
C PHE A 449 -10.66 -1.29 -12.71
N ILE A 450 -10.12 -0.36 -13.51
CA ILE A 450 -10.03 -0.53 -14.97
C ILE A 450 -8.98 -1.59 -15.33
N GLU A 451 -7.91 -1.69 -14.55
CA GLU A 451 -6.79 -2.62 -14.70
C GLU A 451 -7.22 -4.07 -14.41
N ALA A 452 -8.29 -4.25 -13.63
CA ALA A 452 -8.93 -5.55 -13.45
C ALA A 452 -9.72 -6.01 -14.69
N GLY A 453 -9.89 -5.12 -15.68
CA GLY A 453 -10.50 -5.40 -16.97
C GLY A 453 -12.01 -5.60 -16.89
N LEU A 454 -12.60 -6.20 -17.93
CA LEU A 454 -14.05 -6.39 -18.04
C LEU A 454 -14.66 -7.34 -16.99
N SER A 455 -13.82 -8.04 -16.22
CA SER A 455 -14.23 -8.86 -15.06
C SER A 455 -14.19 -8.10 -13.73
N ALA A 456 -13.89 -6.79 -13.75
CA ALA A 456 -13.84 -5.98 -12.56
C ALA A 456 -15.19 -5.96 -11.84
N ASN A 457 -15.17 -6.09 -10.51
CA ASN A 457 -16.35 -5.99 -9.67
C ASN A 457 -16.50 -4.53 -9.20
N PRO A 458 -17.62 -3.84 -9.48
CA PRO A 458 -17.85 -2.46 -9.01
C PRO A 458 -17.70 -2.26 -7.50
N ALA A 459 -17.90 -3.32 -6.70
CA ALA A 459 -17.66 -3.29 -5.25
C ALA A 459 -16.22 -2.85 -4.88
N ARG A 460 -15.24 -2.96 -5.80
CA ARG A 460 -13.89 -2.44 -5.61
C ARG A 460 -13.85 -0.92 -5.49
N LEU A 461 -14.66 -0.20 -6.26
CA LEU A 461 -14.80 1.26 -6.15
C LEU A 461 -15.39 1.62 -4.78
N THR A 462 -16.39 0.88 -4.30
CA THR A 462 -16.96 1.06 -2.96
C THR A 462 -15.93 0.76 -1.87
N GLY A 463 -15.09 -0.26 -2.06
CA GLY A 463 -13.97 -0.54 -1.17
C GLY A 463 -12.94 0.59 -1.16
N ALA A 464 -12.64 1.18 -2.31
CA ALA A 464 -11.72 2.31 -2.40
C ALA A 464 -12.27 3.55 -1.66
N GLU A 465 -13.57 3.85 -1.82
CA GLU A 465 -14.27 4.89 -1.06
C GLU A 465 -14.17 4.66 0.46
N GLN A 466 -14.43 3.42 0.92
CA GLN A 466 -14.35 3.06 2.33
C GLN A 466 -12.94 3.21 2.90
N LEU A 467 -11.91 2.81 2.15
CA LEU A 467 -10.51 2.99 2.55
C LEU A 467 -10.13 4.47 2.54
N ALA A 468 -10.54 5.23 1.53
CA ALA A 468 -10.27 6.65 1.44
C ALA A 468 -10.88 7.41 2.62
N ASN A 469 -12.14 7.14 2.95
CA ASN A 469 -12.83 7.68 4.11
C ASN A 469 -12.19 7.25 5.45
N GLY A 470 -11.71 6.02 5.52
CA GLY A 470 -11.11 5.42 6.70
C GLY A 470 -9.67 5.84 6.99
N TYR A 471 -8.97 6.40 6.01
CA TYR A 471 -7.56 6.75 6.12
C TYR A 471 -7.25 8.17 5.64
N GLY A 472 -8.27 9.01 5.37
CA GLY A 472 -8.05 10.42 5.01
C GLY A 472 -7.46 10.61 3.62
N MET A 473 -7.77 9.72 2.67
CA MET A 473 -7.18 9.74 1.32
C MET A 473 -8.14 10.34 0.30
N GLY A 474 -7.59 10.85 -0.80
CA GLY A 474 -8.33 11.10 -2.03
C GLY A 474 -8.46 9.82 -2.85
N LEU A 475 -9.00 9.93 -4.06
CA LEU A 475 -9.12 8.80 -4.99
C LEU A 475 -8.46 9.12 -6.33
N GLU A 476 -7.76 8.15 -6.91
CA GLU A 476 -7.39 8.24 -8.32
C GLU A 476 -8.57 7.84 -9.21
N VAL A 477 -8.74 8.55 -10.32
CA VAL A 477 -9.62 8.17 -11.42
C VAL A 477 -8.75 7.72 -12.59
N GLU A 478 -8.92 6.48 -13.00
CA GLU A 478 -8.07 5.82 -14.00
C GLU A 478 -8.73 5.87 -15.38
N LEU A 479 -7.92 6.07 -16.43
CA LEU A 479 -8.27 5.97 -17.83
C LEU A 479 -7.04 5.39 -18.57
N GLN A 480 -7.20 4.24 -19.22
CA GLN A 480 -6.09 3.51 -19.83
C GLN A 480 -6.13 3.55 -21.37
N SER A 481 -4.96 3.56 -22.01
CA SER A 481 -4.79 3.93 -23.43
C SER A 481 -5.26 2.88 -24.42
N GLU A 482 -5.14 1.59 -24.10
CA GLU A 482 -5.60 0.53 -25.00
C GLU A 482 -7.15 0.44 -25.06
N ASN A 483 -7.83 1.25 -24.26
CA ASN A 483 -9.19 0.98 -23.80
C ASN A 483 -10.21 2.07 -24.19
N VAL A 484 -9.81 3.30 -24.46
CA VAL A 484 -10.75 4.40 -24.80
C VAL A 484 -11.50 4.20 -26.13
N TYR A 485 -10.89 3.49 -27.08
CA TYR A 485 -11.54 3.15 -28.35
C TYR A 485 -12.47 1.94 -28.23
N ASN A 486 -12.37 1.17 -27.14
CA ASN A 486 -13.23 0.03 -26.87
C ASN A 486 -14.46 0.45 -26.04
N PRO A 487 -15.69 0.31 -26.57
CA PRO A 487 -16.91 0.67 -25.85
C PRO A 487 -17.02 0.03 -24.45
N ALA A 488 -16.56 -1.21 -24.28
CA ALA A 488 -16.67 -1.92 -23.01
C ALA A 488 -15.81 -1.32 -21.90
N TYR A 489 -14.65 -0.73 -22.25
CA TYR A 489 -13.82 -0.05 -21.28
C TYR A 489 -14.22 1.42 -21.07
N ARG A 490 -14.81 2.07 -22.09
CA ARG A 490 -15.49 3.36 -21.87
C ARG A 490 -16.59 3.24 -20.81
N TYR A 491 -17.33 2.13 -20.83
CA TYR A 491 -18.31 1.82 -19.79
C TYR A 491 -17.67 1.72 -18.40
N LEU A 492 -16.52 1.07 -18.23
CA LEU A 492 -15.83 1.01 -16.92
C LEU A 492 -15.39 2.40 -16.43
N TYR A 493 -14.96 3.27 -17.34
CA TYR A 493 -14.64 4.65 -17.00
C TYR A 493 -15.88 5.43 -16.55
N GLN A 494 -16.98 5.31 -17.29
CA GLN A 494 -18.26 5.93 -16.94
C GLN A 494 -18.79 5.41 -15.60
N GLU A 495 -18.71 4.09 -15.35
CA GLU A 495 -19.07 3.47 -14.07
C GLU A 495 -18.27 4.09 -12.91
N THR A 496 -16.98 4.34 -13.11
CA THR A 496 -16.13 5.02 -12.11
C THR A 496 -16.66 6.42 -11.80
N LEU A 497 -16.93 7.24 -12.83
CA LEU A 497 -17.42 8.60 -12.66
C LEU A 497 -18.81 8.63 -12.01
N ASP A 498 -19.72 7.77 -12.47
CA ASP A 498 -21.11 7.69 -11.98
C ASP A 498 -21.16 7.24 -10.53
N GLN A 499 -20.41 6.19 -10.17
CA GLN A 499 -20.40 5.68 -8.81
C GLN A 499 -19.79 6.70 -7.84
N PHE A 500 -18.64 7.29 -8.17
CA PHE A 500 -18.04 8.32 -7.33
C PHE A 500 -18.96 9.54 -7.20
N SER A 501 -19.61 9.98 -8.28
CA SER A 501 -20.58 11.08 -8.21
C SER A 501 -21.77 10.74 -7.30
N GLN A 502 -22.36 9.55 -7.44
CA GLN A 502 -23.49 9.10 -6.60
C GLN A 502 -23.11 8.98 -5.12
N ALA A 503 -21.86 8.64 -4.82
CA ALA A 503 -21.33 8.58 -3.47
C ALA A 503 -20.94 9.95 -2.87
N GLY A 504 -21.01 11.04 -3.66
CA GLY A 504 -20.55 12.37 -3.25
C GLY A 504 -19.03 12.58 -3.32
N TYR A 505 -18.34 11.70 -4.06
CA TYR A 505 -16.91 11.73 -4.36
C TYR A 505 -16.64 12.36 -5.74
N GLY A 506 -17.52 13.24 -6.21
CA GLY A 506 -17.20 14.17 -7.29
C GLY A 506 -16.28 15.29 -6.77
N PRO A 507 -16.60 16.58 -6.97
CA PRO A 507 -15.74 17.69 -6.54
C PRO A 507 -15.66 17.88 -5.03
N GLY A 508 -16.45 17.14 -4.25
CA GLY A 508 -16.34 17.07 -2.79
C GLY A 508 -15.04 16.41 -2.31
N VAL A 509 -14.36 15.65 -3.17
CA VAL A 509 -13.13 14.91 -2.88
C VAL A 509 -12.00 15.36 -3.80
N SER A 510 -10.77 15.28 -3.29
CA SER A 510 -9.56 15.54 -4.07
C SER A 510 -9.20 14.30 -4.89
N HIS A 511 -8.85 14.51 -6.16
CA HIS A 511 -8.57 13.44 -7.11
C HIS A 511 -7.19 13.55 -7.76
N ALA A 512 -6.58 12.40 -7.99
CA ALA A 512 -5.54 12.20 -9.00
C ALA A 512 -6.18 11.59 -10.26
N PHE A 513 -5.62 11.85 -11.43
CA PHE A 513 -6.12 11.34 -12.70
C PHE A 513 -5.00 10.69 -13.49
N TYR A 514 -5.08 9.37 -13.65
CA TYR A 514 -4.28 8.64 -14.60
C TYR A 514 -5.01 8.60 -15.93
N ALA A 515 -4.43 9.19 -16.99
CA ALA A 515 -5.03 9.20 -18.33
C ALA A 515 -4.04 8.73 -19.41
N GLY A 516 -3.23 7.72 -19.06
CA GLY A 516 -2.15 7.21 -19.89
C GLY A 516 -1.25 8.33 -20.42
N VAL A 517 -0.87 8.26 -21.70
CA VAL A 517 -0.20 9.34 -22.41
C VAL A 517 -1.21 10.04 -23.32
N LYS A 518 -1.56 11.28 -22.99
CA LYS A 518 -2.38 12.18 -23.82
C LYS A 518 -3.80 11.69 -24.17
N LEU A 519 -4.36 10.69 -23.50
CA LEU A 519 -5.70 10.19 -23.87
C LEU A 519 -6.79 11.25 -23.73
N LEU A 520 -6.73 12.07 -22.68
CA LEU A 520 -7.68 13.18 -22.53
C LEU A 520 -7.43 14.30 -23.55
N VAL A 521 -6.20 14.47 -24.04
CA VAL A 521 -5.88 15.39 -25.13
C VAL A 521 -6.49 14.89 -26.43
N ASP A 522 -6.29 13.61 -26.75
CA ASP A 522 -6.88 12.96 -27.93
C ASP A 522 -8.41 12.98 -27.85
N ALA A 523 -8.99 12.74 -26.67
CA ALA A 523 -10.42 12.84 -26.43
C ALA A 523 -10.94 14.27 -26.65
N ALA A 524 -10.24 15.28 -26.14
CA ALA A 524 -10.59 16.67 -26.37
C ALA A 524 -10.53 17.05 -27.87
N GLN A 525 -9.60 16.50 -28.63
CA GLN A 525 -9.45 16.84 -30.05
C GLN A 525 -10.35 16.01 -30.99
N SER A 526 -10.99 14.96 -30.46
CA SER A 526 -11.76 14.01 -31.27
C SER A 526 -13.06 14.62 -31.82
N THR A 527 -13.37 14.27 -33.07
CA THR A 527 -14.66 14.52 -33.72
C THR A 527 -15.65 13.37 -33.55
N ASP A 528 -15.19 12.19 -33.07
CA ASP A 528 -16.10 11.10 -32.69
C ASP A 528 -16.79 11.47 -31.37
N PRO A 529 -18.13 11.62 -31.36
CA PRO A 529 -18.86 12.04 -30.16
C PRO A 529 -18.65 11.09 -28.97
N ASN A 530 -18.41 9.79 -29.20
CA ASN A 530 -18.19 8.83 -28.11
C ASN A 530 -16.82 8.99 -27.45
N ILE A 531 -15.81 9.35 -28.24
CA ILE A 531 -14.46 9.60 -27.71
C ILE A 531 -14.40 10.97 -27.07
N ARG A 532 -15.04 11.98 -27.69
CA ARG A 532 -15.16 13.33 -27.14
C ARG A 532 -15.98 13.38 -25.85
N ALA A 533 -16.94 12.46 -25.68
CA ALA A 533 -17.72 12.31 -24.45
C ALA A 533 -16.82 12.07 -23.23
N ILE A 534 -15.75 11.29 -23.35
CA ILE A 534 -14.79 11.04 -22.25
C ILE A 534 -14.27 12.36 -21.66
N TYR A 535 -13.82 13.28 -22.51
CA TYR A 535 -13.34 14.60 -22.08
C TYR A 535 -14.44 15.46 -21.45
N ASN A 536 -15.64 15.47 -22.05
CA ASN A 536 -16.76 16.26 -21.56
C ASN A 536 -17.29 15.75 -20.21
N GLU A 537 -17.44 14.42 -20.06
CA GLU A 537 -17.89 13.75 -18.85
C GLU A 537 -16.84 13.90 -17.72
N THR A 538 -15.55 13.82 -18.06
CA THR A 538 -14.47 14.17 -17.11
C THR A 538 -14.67 15.58 -16.58
N TYR A 539 -14.87 16.57 -17.45
CA TYR A 539 -15.06 17.95 -17.01
C TYR A 539 -16.33 18.12 -16.16
N GLN A 540 -17.43 17.42 -16.48
CA GLN A 540 -18.66 17.43 -15.68
C GLN A 540 -18.43 16.85 -14.29
N PHE A 541 -17.77 15.70 -14.19
CA PHE A 541 -17.38 15.09 -12.92
C PHE A 541 -16.55 16.04 -12.05
N LEU A 542 -15.62 16.78 -12.69
CA LEU A 542 -14.76 17.75 -11.99
C LEU A 542 -15.47 19.04 -11.55
N SER A 543 -16.63 19.37 -12.14
CA SER A 543 -17.26 20.69 -12.02
C SER A 543 -18.62 20.70 -11.33
N GLN A 544 -19.31 19.56 -11.21
CA GLN A 544 -20.65 19.48 -10.59
C GLN A 544 -20.58 19.07 -9.12
N PRO A 545 -21.10 19.87 -8.16
CA PRO A 545 -21.08 19.60 -6.72
C PRO A 545 -21.47 18.19 -6.29
#